data_AF-A0A7X7THL9-F1
#
_entry.id   AF-A0A7X7THL9-F1
#
_cell.length_a   1.000
_cell.length_b   1.000
_cell.length_c   1.000
_cell.angle_alpha   90.00
_cell.angle_beta   90.00
_cell.angle_gamma   90.00
#
_symmetry.space_group_name_H-M   'P 1'
#
loop_
_entity.id
_entity.type
_entity.pdbx_description
1 polymer ?
#
loop_
_entity_poly.entity_id
_entity_poly.type
_entity_poly.pdbx_seq_one_letter_code
_entity_poly.pdbx_strand_id
1 'polypeptide(L)'
;RLHVSPDKVYTLARAKARGLIPEYKIHGNWRNSVKMPDTVGLTEIVKMPLWLQELTHHWARVPVFNTPKCIQCKICERHCPANAITVDKQHIDYKKCIRCYVCHELCPEDALMLKRRLWKAGGR
;
A
#
# COMPACT_ATOMS: atom_id res chain seq x y z
N ARG A 1 -12.15 10.05 9.13
CA ARG A 1 -12.66 8.67 8.94
C ARG A 1 -12.05 8.15 7.66
N LEU A 2 -11.54 6.91 7.62
CA LEU A 2 -11.04 6.31 6.37
C LEU A 2 -12.17 6.05 5.34
N HIS A 3 -13.44 6.27 5.73
CA HIS A 3 -14.65 6.01 4.94
C HIS A 3 -14.74 4.57 4.38
N VAL A 4 -13.97 3.65 4.97
CA VAL A 4 -14.00 2.22 4.71
C VAL A 4 -14.49 1.52 5.98
N SER A 5 -15.45 0.61 5.84
CA SER A 5 -15.89 -0.23 6.96
C SER A 5 -14.76 -1.21 7.33
N PRO A 6 -14.48 -1.45 8.61
CA PRO A 6 -13.43 -2.37 9.05
C PRO A 6 -13.54 -3.78 8.43
N ASP A 7 -14.74 -4.32 8.25
CA ASP A 7 -14.93 -5.61 7.60
C ASP A 7 -14.49 -5.67 6.13
N LYS A 8 -14.33 -4.51 5.47
CA LYS A 8 -13.85 -4.40 4.08
C LYS A 8 -12.33 -4.18 3.99
N VAL A 9 -11.68 -3.96 5.11
CA VAL A 9 -10.22 -3.82 5.19
C VAL A 9 -9.60 -5.18 4.91
N TYR A 10 -8.62 -5.26 4.00
CA TYR A 10 -8.15 -6.52 3.43
C TYR A 10 -7.77 -7.55 4.49
N THR A 11 -6.94 -7.18 5.46
CA THR A 11 -6.46 -8.11 6.50
C THR A 11 -7.61 -8.59 7.39
N LEU A 12 -8.52 -7.69 7.75
CA LEU A 12 -9.69 -8.03 8.57
C LEU A 12 -10.66 -8.95 7.82
N ALA A 13 -10.95 -8.66 6.55
CA ALA A 13 -11.78 -9.49 5.70
C ALA A 13 -11.20 -10.91 5.56
N ARG A 14 -9.89 -11.03 5.31
CA ARG A 14 -9.20 -12.32 5.16
C ARG A 14 -9.12 -13.09 6.47
N ALA A 15 -8.87 -12.43 7.59
CA ALA A 15 -8.83 -13.09 8.89
C ALA A 15 -10.23 -13.54 9.34
N LYS A 16 -11.28 -12.75 9.08
CA LYS A 16 -12.69 -13.14 9.33
C LYS A 16 -13.09 -14.34 8.49
N ALA A 17 -12.74 -14.37 7.20
CA ALA A 17 -13.00 -15.50 6.31
C ALA A 17 -12.30 -16.80 6.76
N ARG A 18 -11.23 -16.69 7.55
CA ARG A 18 -10.51 -17.83 8.14
C ARG A 18 -10.94 -18.17 9.57
N GLY A 19 -11.93 -17.46 10.12
CA GLY A 19 -12.34 -17.62 11.51
C GLY A 19 -11.27 -17.23 12.53
N LEU A 20 -10.31 -16.37 12.16
CA LEU A 20 -9.18 -15.98 13.02
C LEU A 20 -9.50 -14.78 13.93
N ILE A 21 -10.66 -14.15 13.75
CA ILE A 21 -11.07 -12.98 14.53
C ILE A 21 -12.26 -13.40 15.40
N PRO A 22 -12.18 -13.29 16.74
CA PRO A 22 -13.35 -13.44 17.60
C PRO A 22 -14.33 -12.29 17.39
N GLU A 23 -15.54 -12.39 17.95
CA GLU A 23 -16.44 -11.24 17.98
C GLU A 23 -15.78 -10.06 18.69
N TYR A 24 -15.86 -8.88 18.07
CA TYR A 24 -15.26 -7.67 18.61
C TYR A 24 -16.22 -6.49 18.47
N LYS A 25 -16.14 -5.57 19.43
CA LYS A 25 -16.85 -4.30 19.40
C LYS A 25 -15.84 -3.18 19.23
N ILE A 26 -16.12 -2.27 18.31
CA ILE A 26 -15.28 -1.10 18.10
C ILE A 26 -15.64 -0.05 19.15
N HIS A 27 -14.66 0.32 19.97
CA HIS A 27 -14.82 1.38 20.96
C HIS A 27 -14.11 2.65 20.50
N GLY A 28 -14.84 3.76 20.49
CA GLY A 28 -14.30 5.07 20.13
C GLY A 28 -14.01 5.26 18.64
N ASN A 29 -13.53 6.46 18.31
CA ASN A 29 -13.12 6.85 16.96
C ASN A 29 -11.76 7.54 17.02
N TRP A 30 -10.79 7.05 16.23
CA TRP A 30 -9.53 7.76 16.03
C TRP A 30 -9.75 9.04 15.22
N ARG A 31 -9.37 10.19 15.78
CA ARG A 31 -9.53 11.52 15.16
C ARG A 31 -8.21 12.22 14.82
N ASN A 32 -7.07 11.64 15.17
CA ASN A 32 -5.77 12.29 14.97
C ASN A 32 -5.20 12.01 13.57
N SER A 33 -4.25 12.84 13.15
CA SER A 33 -3.43 12.59 11.96
C SER A 33 -2.26 11.67 12.30
N VAL A 34 -1.97 10.73 11.40
CA VAL A 34 -0.71 9.97 11.45
C VAL A 34 0.37 10.89 10.91
N LYS A 35 1.36 11.23 11.73
CA LYS A 35 2.57 11.90 11.24
C LYS A 35 3.41 10.86 10.52
N MET A 36 3.92 11.20 9.33
CA MET A 36 4.88 10.34 8.66
C MET A 36 6.16 10.26 9.52
N PRO A 37 6.73 9.07 9.67
CA PRO A 37 8.04 8.93 10.30
C PRO A 37 9.09 9.60 9.41
N ASP A 38 10.08 10.24 10.04
CA ASP A 38 11.31 10.67 9.37
C ASP A 38 12.12 9.40 9.05
N THR A 39 11.78 8.74 7.93
CA THR A 39 12.52 7.56 7.49
C THR A 39 13.84 8.00 6.92
N VAL A 40 14.91 7.84 7.70
CA VAL A 40 16.27 7.89 7.18
C VAL A 40 16.43 6.83 6.11
N GLY A 41 16.80 7.25 4.90
CA GLY A 41 17.07 6.32 3.81
C GLY A 41 18.23 5.41 4.18
N LEU A 42 18.23 4.16 3.69
CA LEU A 42 19.41 3.29 3.82
C LEU A 42 20.69 3.96 3.27
N THR A 43 20.51 4.88 2.31
CA THR A 43 21.53 5.76 1.73
C THR A 43 22.09 6.80 2.69
N GLU A 44 21.33 7.19 3.71
CA GLU A 44 21.74 8.13 4.76
C GLU A 44 22.45 7.41 5.91
N ILE A 45 22.05 6.17 6.22
CA ILE A 45 22.68 5.33 7.25
C ILE A 45 23.99 4.71 6.74
N VAL A 46 24.02 4.29 5.47
CA VAL A 46 25.16 3.61 4.86
C VAL A 46 25.62 4.45 3.68
N LYS A 47 26.86 4.98 3.75
CA LYS A 47 27.55 5.67 2.64
C LYS A 47 27.91 4.68 1.53
N MET A 48 26.89 4.09 0.90
CA MET A 48 27.08 3.21 -0.25
C MET A 48 27.13 4.05 -1.52
N PRO A 49 28.02 3.69 -2.47
CA PRO A 49 28.08 4.36 -3.76
C PRO A 49 26.74 4.22 -4.50
N LEU A 50 26.33 5.27 -5.22
CA LEU A 50 24.99 5.43 -5.82
C LEU A 50 24.51 4.20 -6.61
N TRP A 51 25.43 3.54 -7.31
CA TRP A 51 25.14 2.35 -8.12
C TRP A 51 24.65 1.15 -7.29
N LEU A 52 25.06 1.05 -6.03
CA LEU A 52 24.67 -0.03 -5.11
C LEU A 52 23.36 0.29 -4.37
N GLN A 53 22.97 1.56 -4.30
CA GLN A 53 21.70 2.00 -3.71
C GLN A 53 20.51 1.40 -4.49
N GLU A 54 20.63 1.33 -5.81
CA GLU A 54 19.58 0.84 -6.70
C GLU A 54 19.27 -0.65 -6.52
N LEU A 55 20.26 -1.45 -6.09
CA LEU A 55 20.14 -2.89 -5.85
C LEU A 55 19.25 -3.22 -4.64
N THR A 56 19.23 -2.35 -3.62
CA THR A 56 18.44 -2.55 -2.39
C THR A 56 16.93 -2.56 -2.66
N HIS A 57 16.51 -1.83 -3.69
CA HIS A 57 15.10 -1.72 -4.09
C HIS A 57 14.60 -2.93 -4.89
N HIS A 58 15.47 -3.83 -5.35
CA HIS A 58 15.10 -4.97 -6.21
C HIS A 58 14.37 -6.11 -5.46
N TRP A 59 14.55 -6.23 -4.15
CA TRP A 59 13.93 -7.29 -3.36
C TRP A 59 12.64 -6.87 -2.65
N ALA A 60 12.38 -5.56 -2.64
CA ALA A 60 11.17 -5.03 -2.03
C ALA A 60 9.91 -5.42 -2.81
N ARG A 61 8.85 -5.70 -2.06
CA ARG A 61 7.51 -5.80 -2.63
C ARG A 61 7.00 -4.39 -2.94
N VAL A 62 6.33 -4.25 -4.07
CA VAL A 62 5.70 -3.00 -4.49
C VAL A 62 4.23 -3.24 -4.81
N PRO A 63 3.34 -2.28 -4.52
CA PRO A 63 1.95 -2.37 -4.93
C PRO A 63 1.83 -2.25 -6.45
N VAL A 64 0.96 -3.05 -7.05
CA VAL A 64 0.66 -3.06 -8.49
C VAL A 64 -0.85 -3.16 -8.67
N PHE A 65 -1.41 -2.36 -9.58
CA PHE A 65 -2.83 -2.43 -9.90
C PHE A 65 -3.19 -3.74 -10.61
N ASN A 66 -4.33 -4.30 -10.20
CA ASN A 66 -5.08 -5.29 -10.94
C ASN A 66 -6.20 -4.55 -11.67
N THR A 67 -5.92 -4.11 -12.90
CA THR A 67 -6.81 -3.29 -13.73
C THR A 67 -8.26 -3.77 -13.77
N PRO A 68 -8.57 -5.06 -14.02
CA PRO A 68 -9.96 -5.53 -14.09
C PRO A 68 -10.71 -5.49 -12.75
N LYS A 69 -10.02 -5.45 -11.61
CA LYS A 69 -10.67 -5.34 -10.29
C LYS A 69 -10.89 -3.89 -9.83
N CYS A 70 -10.21 -2.93 -10.44
CA CYS A 70 -10.22 -1.56 -9.95
C CYS A 70 -11.48 -0.81 -10.41
N ILE A 71 -12.37 -0.50 -9.47
CA ILE A 71 -13.58 0.32 -9.71
C ILE A 71 -13.35 1.83 -9.62
N GLN A 72 -12.10 2.28 -9.60
CA GLN A 72 -11.71 3.69 -9.55
C GLN A 72 -12.33 4.52 -8.40
N CYS A 73 -12.59 3.92 -7.23
CA CYS A 73 -13.19 4.59 -6.06
C CYS A 73 -12.30 5.67 -5.38
N LYS A 74 -11.05 5.80 -5.81
CA LYS A 74 -10.03 6.76 -5.34
C LYS A 74 -9.68 6.69 -3.84
N ILE A 75 -10.06 5.63 -3.13
CA ILE A 75 -9.75 5.45 -1.70
C ILE A 75 -8.23 5.38 -1.47
N CYS A 76 -7.52 4.58 -2.27
CA CYS A 76 -6.07 4.43 -2.16
C CYS A 76 -5.31 5.72 -2.45
N GLU A 77 -5.78 6.54 -3.39
CA GLU A 77 -5.22 7.84 -3.73
C GLU A 77 -5.40 8.84 -2.59
N ARG A 78 -6.63 9.00 -2.07
CA ARG A 78 -6.92 9.90 -0.94
C ARG A 78 -6.16 9.57 0.35
N HIS A 79 -5.80 8.31 0.54
CA HIS A 79 -5.12 7.83 1.74
C HIS A 79 -3.63 7.53 1.52
N CYS A 80 -3.07 7.85 0.35
CA CYS A 80 -1.63 7.72 0.13
C CYS A 80 -0.90 8.87 0.83
N PRO A 81 -0.11 8.61 1.90
CA PRO A 81 0.58 9.68 2.60
C PRO A 81 1.63 10.38 1.72
N ALA A 82 2.22 9.65 0.76
CA ALA A 82 3.23 10.17 -0.15
C ALA A 82 2.66 10.75 -1.46
N ASN A 83 1.33 10.80 -1.62
CA ASN A 83 0.66 11.24 -2.86
C ASN A 83 1.24 10.59 -4.13
N ALA A 84 1.50 9.27 -4.05
CA ALA A 84 2.22 8.52 -5.07
C ALA A 84 1.29 7.78 -6.07
N ILE A 85 -0.03 7.90 -5.94
CA ILE A 85 -1.01 7.10 -6.70
C ILE A 85 -1.87 8.03 -7.54
N THR A 86 -2.10 7.66 -8.80
CA THR A 86 -3.07 8.31 -9.69
C THR A 86 -4.03 7.24 -10.20
N VAL A 87 -5.25 7.20 -9.66
CA VAL A 87 -6.22 6.10 -9.93
C VAL A 87 -6.79 6.18 -11.34
N ASP A 88 -6.97 7.37 -11.90
CA ASP A 88 -7.49 7.54 -13.26
C ASP A 88 -6.57 6.87 -14.31
N LYS A 89 -5.26 6.85 -14.04
CA LYS A 89 -4.25 6.19 -14.87
C LYS A 89 -3.83 4.81 -14.34
N GLN A 90 -4.40 4.37 -13.21
CA GLN A 90 -3.97 3.20 -12.45
C GLN A 90 -2.43 3.13 -12.31
N HIS A 91 -1.84 4.28 -11.99
CA HIS A 91 -0.39 4.48 -11.97
C HIS A 91 0.10 4.71 -10.54
N ILE A 92 1.30 4.18 -10.24
CA ILE A 92 2.00 4.40 -8.97
C ILE A 92 3.39 4.93 -9.26
N ASP A 93 3.71 6.12 -8.75
CA ASP A 93 5.04 6.70 -8.78
C ASP A 93 5.90 6.01 -7.71
N TYR A 94 6.71 5.04 -8.13
CA TYR A 94 7.58 4.29 -7.24
C TYR A 94 8.74 5.12 -6.65
N LYS A 95 9.03 6.31 -7.18
CA LYS A 95 10.02 7.21 -6.58
C LYS A 95 9.45 7.91 -5.35
N LYS A 96 8.15 8.21 -5.36
CA LYS A 96 7.42 8.78 -4.21
C LYS A 96 6.93 7.72 -3.22
N CYS A 97 6.65 6.52 -3.70
CA CYS A 97 6.07 5.47 -2.89
C CYS A 97 7.00 5.02 -1.75
N ILE A 98 6.62 5.34 -0.51
CA ILE A 98 7.32 4.93 0.72
C ILE A 98 7.06 3.48 1.14
N ARG A 99 6.31 2.71 0.33
CA ARG A 99 6.01 1.28 0.57
C ARG A 99 5.31 1.00 1.91
N CYS A 100 4.43 1.89 2.35
CA CYS A 100 3.63 1.72 3.56
C CYS A 100 2.47 0.71 3.42
N TYR A 101 2.15 0.30 2.19
CA TYR A 101 1.09 -0.67 1.84
C TYR A 101 -0.34 -0.33 2.29
N VAL A 102 -0.59 0.89 2.77
CA VAL A 102 -1.94 1.41 3.10
C VAL A 102 -2.91 1.24 1.92
N CYS A 103 -2.42 1.42 0.70
CA CYS A 103 -3.22 1.28 -0.50
C CYS A 103 -3.71 -0.15 -0.77
N HIS A 104 -2.93 -1.18 -0.40
CA HIS A 104 -3.33 -2.59 -0.47
C HIS A 104 -4.40 -2.87 0.59
N GLU A 105 -4.18 -2.38 1.80
CA GLU A 105 -5.05 -2.65 2.95
C GLU A 105 -6.44 -2.01 2.83
N LEU A 106 -6.52 -0.81 2.25
CA LEU A 106 -7.76 -0.04 2.11
C LEU A 106 -8.54 -0.33 0.83
N CYS A 107 -8.02 -1.14 -0.09
CA CYS A 107 -8.71 -1.43 -1.34
C CYS A 107 -9.84 -2.44 -1.10
N PRO A 108 -11.13 -2.04 -1.17
CA PRO A 108 -12.25 -2.95 -0.91
C PRO A 108 -12.36 -4.07 -1.96
N GLU A 109 -11.86 -3.81 -3.18
CA GLU A 109 -11.90 -4.74 -4.31
C GLU A 109 -10.65 -5.62 -4.42
N ASP A 110 -9.69 -5.49 -3.49
CA ASP A 110 -8.41 -6.21 -3.57
C ASP A 110 -7.71 -6.00 -4.93
N ALA A 111 -7.80 -4.77 -5.45
CA ALA A 111 -7.30 -4.35 -6.75
C ALA A 111 -5.84 -3.87 -6.72
N LEU A 112 -5.19 -3.85 -5.55
CA LEU A 112 -3.79 -3.47 -5.38
C LEU A 112 -3.03 -4.64 -4.76
N MET A 113 -2.21 -5.32 -5.56
CA MET A 113 -1.49 -6.51 -5.14
C MET A 113 -0.01 -6.21 -4.88
N LEU A 114 0.62 -6.92 -3.93
CA LEU A 114 2.04 -6.78 -3.65
C LEU A 114 2.87 -7.77 -4.50
N LYS A 115 3.70 -7.25 -5.41
CA LYS A 115 4.60 -8.06 -6.26
C LYS A 115 6.07 -7.72 -5.98
N ARG A 116 7.00 -8.65 -6.18
CA ARG A 116 8.45 -8.35 -6.13
C ARG A 116 8.83 -7.47 -7.33
N ARG A 117 9.71 -6.48 -7.13
CA ARG A 117 10.16 -5.55 -8.21
C ARG A 117 10.81 -6.27 -9.40
N LEU A 118 11.35 -7.48 -9.21
CA LEU A 118 11.83 -8.35 -10.29
C LEU A 118 10.75 -8.77 -11.30
N TRP A 119 9.48 -8.44 -11.07
CA TRP A 119 8.41 -8.65 -12.02
C TRP A 119 8.44 -7.57 -13.11
N LYS A 120 9.22 -7.80 -14.18
CA LYS A 120 8.84 -7.28 -15.51
C LYS A 120 7.46 -7.87 -15.81
N ALA A 121 6.39 -7.08 -15.65
CA ALA A 121 5.10 -7.41 -16.23
C ALA A 121 5.20 -7.25 -17.75
N GLY A 122 5.82 -8.22 -18.41
CA GLY A 122 5.64 -8.50 -19.82
C GLY A 122 4.96 -9.85 -19.92
N GLY A 123 3.68 -9.87 -20.28
CA GLY A 123 2.98 -11.12 -20.48
C GLY A 123 1.46 -11.02 -20.61
N ARG A 124 0.99 -10.20 -21.57
CA ARG A 124 -0.37 -10.10 -22.13
C ARG A 124 -1.51 -9.69 -21.18
#